data_AF-W6MQW4-F1
#
_entry.id   AF-W6MQW4-F1
#
_cell.length_a   1.000
_cell.length_b   1.000
_cell.length_c   1.000
_cell.angle_alpha   90.00
_cell.angle_beta   90.00
_cell.angle_gamma   90.00
#
_symmetry.space_group_name_H-M   'P 1'
#
loop_
_entity.id
_entity.type
_entity.pdbx_description
1 polymer ?
#
loop_
_entity_poly.entity_id
_entity_poly.type
_entity_poly.pdbx_seq_one_letter_code
_entity_poly.pdbx_strand_id
1 'polypeptide(L)'
;MTGYTRFVTPLLFLFTLASAAHRVIFLRPNSTSLLCQFVSGYTSPTLFLSQHQEPFIQAEIKSTIKRFKGLRNIYVREEMTFPSLVWDVDVIFVSKPDLQLANIDTGTELGKFNLDEVLAGNINQSAIMSFKLTPENNVTGRYSVPSTGEYCALMTLNLNTKVDDAYMITVFDYRQSHGELEGEDHKHMYIYVFSSFVYFVGSALYFYYAFLGRENTANDRPAIGEKRTQQQNGEIRLRIMVYLLGSSLVYLSSACHLYLLNRDGYLNISFKGDLLEFATLSLSTLFFCWALYNLLLMSSGYLLMSGSEGQHLSWFMKLMVITTFIGGLILDYRSLSRERNFHPEFSDTLGEFLVLEYFVCFVFGTYLSVKTFCALHLQGRDATANKFMAAVIIAFYQLGLMKSAMR
;
A
#
# COMPACT_ATOMS: atom_id res chain seq x y z
N MET A 1 -28.26 17.81 -15.95
CA MET A 1 -27.57 16.86 -15.05
C MET A 1 -26.06 16.79 -15.33
N THR A 2 -25.36 17.93 -15.43
CA THR A 2 -23.94 17.99 -15.86
C THR A 2 -22.97 18.53 -14.79
N GLY A 3 -23.47 18.84 -13.59
CA GLY A 3 -22.65 19.38 -12.49
C GLY A 3 -22.02 18.32 -11.56
N TYR A 4 -22.67 17.15 -11.39
CA TYR A 4 -22.25 16.14 -10.41
C TYR A 4 -21.06 15.28 -10.86
N THR A 5 -20.81 15.15 -12.17
CA THR A 5 -19.70 14.36 -12.69
C THR A 5 -18.33 14.99 -12.39
N ARG A 6 -18.23 16.32 -12.28
CA ARG A 6 -16.96 17.00 -11.98
C ARG A 6 -16.45 16.80 -10.55
N PHE A 7 -17.33 16.47 -9.60
CA PHE A 7 -16.95 16.21 -8.20
C PHE A 7 -16.71 14.72 -7.91
N VAL A 8 -17.39 13.82 -8.62
CA VAL A 8 -17.26 12.37 -8.42
C VAL A 8 -15.95 11.85 -9.02
N THR A 9 -15.46 12.46 -10.11
CA THR A 9 -14.18 12.09 -10.73
C THR A 9 -13.00 12.23 -9.77
N PRO A 10 -12.69 13.39 -9.13
CA PRO A 10 -11.57 13.47 -8.18
C PRO A 10 -11.74 12.64 -6.90
N LEU A 11 -12.97 12.22 -6.57
CA LEU A 11 -13.26 11.39 -5.39
C LEU A 11 -13.06 9.88 -5.67
N LEU A 12 -13.13 9.48 -6.94
CA LEU A 12 -12.76 8.14 -7.42
C LEU A 12 -11.24 7.95 -7.60
N PHE A 13 -10.42 8.99 -7.36
CA PHE A 13 -8.99 9.03 -7.72
C PHE A 13 -8.02 8.68 -6.59
N LEU A 14 -8.49 8.43 -5.36
CA LEU A 14 -7.62 8.18 -4.21
C LEU A 14 -7.37 6.68 -4.01
N PHE A 15 -6.73 6.04 -4.99
CA PHE A 15 -6.07 4.75 -4.79
C PHE A 15 -4.56 4.98 -4.76
N THR A 16 -4.04 5.26 -3.57
CA THR A 16 -2.63 5.06 -3.26
C THR A 16 -2.59 3.86 -2.32
N LEU A 17 -1.91 2.78 -2.70
CA LEU A 17 -1.55 1.73 -1.75
C LEU A 17 -0.48 2.33 -0.85
N ALA A 18 -0.75 2.37 0.45
CA ALA A 18 0.24 2.75 1.44
C ALA A 18 1.40 1.74 1.39
N SER A 19 2.61 2.22 1.06
CA SER A 19 3.82 1.41 1.09
C SER A 19 4.49 1.60 2.43
N ALA A 20 4.20 0.70 3.37
CA ALA A 20 4.80 0.72 4.69
C ALA A 20 6.19 0.06 4.65
N ALA A 21 7.23 0.86 4.39
CA ALA A 21 8.60 0.38 4.40
C ALA A 21 9.26 0.62 5.76
N HIS A 22 9.38 -0.44 6.57
CA HIS A 22 10.25 -0.39 7.75
C HIS A 22 11.70 -0.12 7.36
N ARG A 23 12.30 0.92 7.95
CA ARG A 23 13.69 1.28 7.70
C ARG A 23 14.63 0.45 8.56
N VAL A 24 15.02 -0.70 8.02
CA VAL A 24 16.10 -1.52 8.55
C VAL A 24 17.44 -0.97 8.05
N ILE A 25 18.37 -0.70 8.96
CA ILE A 25 19.73 -0.32 8.59
C ILE A 25 20.64 -1.55 8.71
N PHE A 26 21.44 -1.77 7.68
CA PHE A 26 22.51 -2.75 7.69
C PHE A 26 23.82 -2.04 8.02
N LEU A 27 24.30 -2.20 9.25
CA LEU A 27 25.59 -1.65 9.66
C LEU A 27 26.71 -2.57 9.23
N ARG A 28 27.70 -2.04 8.50
CA ARG A 28 28.94 -2.76 8.23
C ARG A 28 29.97 -2.49 9.35
N PRO A 29 30.91 -3.42 9.61
CA PRO A 29 31.97 -3.23 10.58
C PRO A 29 32.76 -1.94 10.32
N ASN A 30 32.99 -1.20 11.40
CA ASN A 30 33.74 0.06 11.45
C ASN A 30 33.23 1.09 10.42
N SER A 31 31.92 1.09 10.18
CA SER A 31 31.27 2.05 9.29
C SER A 31 30.17 2.80 10.03
N THR A 32 30.04 4.08 9.70
CA THR A 32 28.98 4.94 10.23
C THR A 32 27.83 5.01 9.23
N SER A 33 26.61 4.79 9.72
CA SER A 33 25.37 4.98 8.96
C SER A 33 24.54 6.09 9.58
N LEU A 34 23.87 6.86 8.72
CA LEU A 34 22.98 7.94 9.11
C LEU A 34 21.57 7.61 8.66
N LEU A 35 20.61 7.73 9.57
CA LEU A 35 19.19 7.68 9.24
C LEU A 35 18.51 8.92 9.81
N CYS A 36 17.87 9.68 8.93
CA CYS A 36 17.06 10.83 9.33
C CYS A 36 15.58 10.55 9.08
N GLN A 37 14.74 10.97 10.02
CA GLN A 37 13.29 10.86 9.92
C GLN A 37 12.61 12.07 10.56
N PHE A 38 11.52 12.49 9.95
CA PHE A 38 10.65 13.52 10.50
C PHE A 38 9.79 12.93 11.62
N VAL A 39 9.84 13.55 12.80
CA VAL A 39 9.02 13.21 13.95
C VAL A 39 8.05 14.35 14.20
N SER A 40 6.76 14.03 14.11
CA SER A 40 5.66 14.94 14.43
C SER A 40 5.41 14.94 15.93
N GLY A 41 5.46 16.12 16.54
CA GLY A 41 4.93 16.41 17.88
C GLY A 41 3.50 16.96 17.87
N TYR A 42 2.82 17.00 16.72
CA TYR A 42 1.49 17.59 16.62
C TYR A 42 0.44 16.75 17.37
N THR A 43 -0.18 17.35 18.38
CA THR A 43 -1.40 16.87 19.04
C THR A 43 -2.60 17.68 18.54
N SER A 44 -2.89 17.61 17.24
CA SER A 44 -4.08 18.28 16.71
C SER A 44 -5.34 17.53 17.15
N PRO A 45 -6.34 18.19 17.78
CA PRO A 45 -7.60 17.55 18.15
C PRO A 45 -8.46 17.19 16.92
N THR A 46 -8.11 17.70 15.72
CA THR A 46 -8.77 17.33 14.47
C THR A 46 -8.41 15.92 14.00
N LEU A 47 -7.35 15.33 14.54
CA LEU A 47 -6.90 13.98 14.22
C LEU A 47 -7.51 12.98 15.20
N PHE A 48 -8.81 12.68 15.08
CA PHE A 48 -9.54 11.81 16.01
C PHE A 48 -9.07 10.33 16.02
N LEU A 49 -8.26 9.91 15.04
CA LEU A 49 -7.62 8.58 14.99
C LEU A 49 -6.17 8.61 15.52
N SER A 50 -5.67 9.78 15.93
CA SER A 50 -4.38 9.94 16.57
C SER A 50 -4.40 9.36 17.99
N GLN A 51 -3.31 8.74 18.41
CA GLN A 51 -3.18 8.17 19.75
C GLN A 51 -2.68 9.16 20.79
N HIS A 52 -2.28 10.36 20.38
CA HIS A 52 -1.78 11.43 21.25
C HIS A 52 -0.65 10.93 22.18
N GLN A 53 0.26 10.13 21.63
CA GLN A 53 1.39 9.58 22.35
C GLN A 53 2.51 10.62 22.42
N GLU A 54 3.35 10.52 23.45
CA GLU A 54 4.58 11.30 23.50
C GLU A 54 5.54 10.78 22.42
N PRO A 55 5.96 11.63 21.46
CA PRO A 55 6.86 11.21 20.41
C PRO A 55 8.24 10.91 21.00
N PHE A 56 8.90 9.88 20.49
CA PHE A 56 10.25 9.52 20.92
C PHE A 56 11.03 8.83 19.82
N ILE A 57 12.34 8.81 19.97
CA ILE A 57 13.27 8.04 19.13
C ILE A 57 13.87 6.95 20.00
N GLN A 58 13.81 5.71 19.55
CA GLN A 58 14.39 4.57 20.23
C GLN A 58 15.31 3.79 19.30
N ALA A 59 16.44 3.36 19.83
CA ALA A 59 17.34 2.43 19.16
C ALA A 59 17.36 1.09 19.89
N GLU A 60 17.23 0.00 19.13
CA GLU A 60 17.30 -1.37 19.64
C GLU A 60 18.07 -2.28 18.67
N ILE A 61 18.80 -3.24 19.22
CA ILE A 61 19.47 -4.28 18.44
C ILE A 61 18.57 -5.51 18.39
N LYS A 62 18.13 -5.91 17.19
CA LYS A 62 17.21 -7.05 17.03
C LYS A 62 17.85 -8.38 16.67
N SER A 63 19.10 -8.43 16.20
CA SER A 63 19.80 -9.71 16.08
C SER A 63 21.32 -9.57 16.13
N THR A 64 21.98 -10.66 16.52
CA THR A 64 23.42 -10.87 16.40
C THR A 64 23.96 -10.58 14.99
N ILE A 65 25.28 -10.36 14.94
CA ILE A 65 26.06 -10.16 13.71
C ILE A 65 25.85 -11.34 12.77
N LYS A 66 25.54 -11.03 11.52
CA LYS A 66 25.32 -11.99 10.43
C LYS A 66 26.42 -11.85 9.39
N ARG A 67 26.81 -12.95 8.75
CA ARG A 67 27.80 -12.97 7.65
C ARG A 67 27.10 -13.21 6.31
N PHE A 68 27.52 -12.52 5.26
CA PHE A 68 27.10 -12.86 3.90
C PHE A 68 27.90 -14.07 3.38
N LYS A 69 27.21 -15.07 2.82
CA LYS A 69 27.80 -16.39 2.50
C LYS A 69 27.33 -16.93 1.14
N GLY A 70 27.47 -16.15 0.07
CA GLY A 70 27.07 -16.61 -1.28
C GLY A 70 27.44 -15.69 -2.44
N LEU A 71 27.43 -16.26 -3.65
CA LEU A 71 27.35 -15.54 -4.92
C LEU A 71 25.96 -14.91 -5.10
N ARG A 72 25.89 -13.83 -5.89
CA ARG A 72 24.69 -13.07 -6.26
C ARG A 72 23.42 -13.95 -6.26
N ASN A 73 22.48 -13.63 -5.37
CA ASN A 73 21.06 -14.05 -5.36
C ASN A 73 20.62 -15.22 -4.47
N ILE A 74 21.50 -15.85 -3.66
CA ILE A 74 21.04 -16.83 -2.64
C ILE A 74 21.50 -16.40 -1.25
N TYR A 75 20.58 -15.82 -0.48
CA TYR A 75 20.83 -15.37 0.90
C TYR A 75 20.62 -16.52 1.89
N VAL A 76 21.66 -17.30 2.15
CA VAL A 76 21.66 -18.23 3.30
C VAL A 76 22.00 -17.43 4.55
N ARG A 77 21.03 -17.27 5.44
CA ARG A 77 21.19 -16.56 6.72
C ARG A 77 21.66 -17.54 7.79
N GLU A 78 22.97 -17.74 7.88
CA GLU A 78 23.57 -18.41 9.04
C GLU A 78 23.67 -17.42 10.20
N GLU A 79 22.96 -17.70 11.29
CA GLU A 79 23.26 -17.08 12.57
C GLU A 79 24.58 -17.66 13.07
N MET A 80 25.64 -16.86 12.99
CA MET A 80 26.89 -17.22 13.63
C MET A 80 26.81 -16.82 15.10
N THR A 81 26.65 -17.81 15.97
CA THR A 81 27.02 -17.66 17.37
C THR A 81 28.54 -17.66 17.43
N PHE A 82 29.17 -16.50 17.24
CA PHE A 82 30.59 -16.36 17.57
C PHE A 82 30.71 -16.16 19.09
N PRO A 83 31.25 -17.13 19.85
CA PRO A 83 31.36 -17.00 21.30
C PRO A 83 32.41 -15.97 21.76
N SER A 84 33.08 -15.25 20.86
CA SER A 84 34.20 -14.33 21.19
C SER A 84 34.22 -13.01 20.41
N LEU A 85 33.16 -12.67 19.67
CA LEU A 85 33.12 -11.38 18.97
C LEU A 85 32.67 -10.28 19.94
N VAL A 86 33.61 -9.41 20.32
CA VAL A 86 33.30 -8.19 21.06
C VAL A 86 32.89 -7.14 20.04
N TRP A 87 31.66 -6.65 20.19
CA TRP A 87 31.10 -5.60 19.37
C TRP A 87 30.42 -4.57 20.28
N ASP A 88 30.45 -3.31 19.86
CA ASP A 88 29.59 -2.27 20.39
C ASP A 88 29.03 -1.43 19.23
N VAL A 89 27.88 -0.82 19.44
CA VAL A 89 27.31 0.15 18.52
C VAL A 89 27.21 1.47 19.24
N ASP A 90 27.97 2.45 18.76
CA ASP A 90 27.81 3.83 19.18
C ASP A 90 26.59 4.42 18.49
N VAL A 91 25.67 4.99 19.27
CA VAL A 91 24.45 5.64 18.77
C VAL A 91 24.43 7.09 19.22
N ILE A 92 24.19 7.99 18.28
CA ILE A 92 24.00 9.42 18.55
C ILE A 92 22.71 9.90 17.91
N PHE A 93 21.85 10.52 18.70
CA PHE A 93 20.71 11.29 18.20
C PHE A 93 21.08 12.76 18.06
N VAL A 94 20.68 13.37 16.95
CA VAL A 94 20.95 14.77 16.63
C VAL A 94 19.78 15.34 15.83
N SER A 95 19.50 16.65 15.97
CA SER A 95 18.53 17.28 15.07
C SER A 95 19.17 17.52 13.69
N LYS A 96 18.40 17.52 12.62
CA LYS A 96 18.95 17.81 11.29
C LYS A 96 19.54 19.23 11.16
N PRO A 97 18.93 20.29 11.71
CA PRO A 97 19.56 21.62 11.74
C PRO A 97 20.95 21.59 12.39
N ASP A 98 21.08 20.88 13.51
CA ASP A 98 22.32 20.71 14.25
C ASP A 98 23.38 19.90 13.46
N LEU A 99 22.94 18.89 12.72
CA LEU A 99 23.80 18.11 11.83
C LEU A 99 24.32 18.94 10.65
N GLN A 100 23.47 19.81 10.08
CA GLN A 100 23.86 20.73 9.01
C GLN A 100 24.88 21.77 9.47
N LEU A 101 24.75 22.27 10.71
CA LEU A 101 25.74 23.17 11.32
C LEU A 101 27.12 22.51 11.48
N ALA A 102 27.15 21.18 11.65
CA ALA A 102 28.38 20.39 11.72
C ALA A 102 28.98 20.04 10.33
N ASN A 103 28.37 20.50 9.24
CA ASN A 103 28.84 20.32 7.85
C ASN A 103 29.02 18.84 7.45
N ILE A 104 28.19 17.94 8.00
CA ILE A 104 28.17 16.53 7.62
C ILE A 104 27.12 16.32 6.54
N ASP A 105 27.56 16.20 5.29
CA ASP A 105 26.68 15.98 4.14
C ASP A 105 26.17 14.53 4.09
N THR A 106 24.86 14.39 3.87
CA THR A 106 24.07 13.14 3.96
C THR A 106 24.33 12.12 2.82
N GLY A 107 25.38 12.29 2.02
CA GLY A 107 25.44 11.72 0.67
C GLY A 107 26.38 10.53 0.45
N THR A 108 27.66 10.65 0.81
CA THR A 108 28.67 9.75 0.20
C THR A 108 29.96 9.56 0.99
N GLU A 109 30.24 10.36 2.02
CA GLU A 109 31.53 10.30 2.74
C GLU A 109 31.44 9.75 4.18
N LEU A 110 30.23 9.61 4.75
CA LEU A 110 30.01 9.10 6.12
C LEU A 110 30.57 7.68 6.36
N GLY A 111 30.67 6.85 5.32
CA GLY A 111 31.25 5.51 5.43
C GLY A 111 32.76 5.50 5.70
N LYS A 112 33.44 6.65 5.67
CA LYS A 112 34.90 6.76 5.89
C LYS A 112 35.29 7.34 7.25
N PHE A 113 34.35 7.91 8.00
CA PHE A 113 34.66 8.63 9.24
C PHE A 113 34.32 7.79 10.48
N ASN A 114 35.27 7.71 11.40
CA ASN A 114 35.06 7.17 12.74
C ASN A 114 34.20 8.15 13.56
N LEU A 115 33.41 7.64 14.51
CA LEU A 115 32.57 8.48 15.38
C LEU A 115 33.38 9.57 16.08
N ASP A 116 34.61 9.28 16.48
CA ASP A 116 35.52 10.25 17.12
C ASP A 116 35.83 11.45 16.21
N GLU A 117 35.92 11.25 14.89
CA GLU A 117 36.15 12.31 13.90
C GLU A 117 34.88 13.14 13.68
N VAL A 118 33.72 12.48 13.70
CA VAL A 118 32.38 13.11 13.64
C VAL A 118 32.15 13.95 14.89
N LEU A 119 32.49 13.44 16.08
CA LEU A 119 32.34 14.12 17.36
C LEU A 119 33.33 15.29 17.55
N ALA A 120 34.54 15.19 16.99
CA ALA A 120 35.53 16.26 16.97
C ALA A 120 35.08 17.48 16.15
N GLY A 121 34.14 17.31 15.20
CA GLY A 121 33.55 18.37 14.37
C GLY A 121 32.46 19.23 15.05
N ASN A 122 32.55 19.49 16.36
CA ASN A 122 31.55 20.21 17.18
C ASN A 122 30.21 19.50 17.41
N ILE A 123 30.04 18.23 17.03
CA ILE A 123 28.78 17.49 17.25
C ILE A 123 28.53 17.19 18.73
N ASN A 124 29.56 17.14 19.58
CA ASN A 124 29.37 16.97 21.03
C ASN A 124 28.54 18.09 21.70
N GLN A 125 28.43 19.27 21.07
CA GLN A 125 27.59 20.37 21.58
C GLN A 125 26.14 20.30 21.06
N SER A 126 25.91 19.52 20.00
CA SER A 126 24.64 19.46 19.27
C SER A 126 23.98 18.07 19.32
N ALA A 127 24.71 17.07 19.83
CA ALA A 127 24.21 15.75 20.17
C ALA A 127 23.13 15.88 21.24
N ILE A 128 21.95 15.43 20.88
CA ILE A 128 20.77 15.40 21.73
C ILE A 128 20.92 14.30 22.79
N MET A 129 21.47 13.15 22.38
CA MET A 129 21.72 12.00 23.23
C MET A 129 22.79 11.11 22.59
N SER A 130 23.70 10.56 23.38
CA SER A 130 24.66 9.54 22.94
C SER A 130 24.70 8.37 23.91
N PHE A 131 24.80 7.16 23.39
CA PHE A 131 24.88 5.94 24.19
C PHE A 131 25.55 4.81 23.39
N LYS A 132 26.04 3.80 24.13
CA LYS A 132 26.64 2.58 23.57
C LYS A 132 25.69 1.41 23.78
N LEU A 133 25.43 0.68 22.71
CA LEU A 133 24.73 -0.60 22.76
C LEU A 133 25.78 -1.72 22.76
N THR A 134 25.77 -2.57 23.79
CA THR A 134 26.72 -3.68 23.94
C THR A 134 25.96 -5.01 24.14
N PRO A 135 26.56 -6.17 23.85
CA PRO A 135 25.91 -7.46 24.05
C PRO A 135 25.53 -7.75 25.52
N GLU A 136 26.23 -7.13 26.47
CA GLU A 136 26.00 -7.29 27.92
C GLU A 136 24.89 -6.38 28.44
N ASN A 137 24.70 -5.21 27.80
CA ASN A 137 23.69 -4.23 28.16
C ASN A 137 22.58 -4.23 27.11
N ASN A 138 21.45 -4.86 27.44
CA ASN A 138 20.21 -4.77 26.67
C ASN A 138 19.52 -3.39 26.86
N VAL A 139 20.31 -2.31 26.91
CA VAL A 139 19.85 -0.95 27.16
C VAL A 139 19.24 -0.44 25.87
N THR A 140 17.94 -0.15 25.90
CA THR A 140 17.27 0.61 24.84
C THR A 140 17.53 2.09 25.09
N GLY A 141 18.22 2.75 24.15
CA GLY A 141 18.37 4.19 24.21
C GLY A 141 17.10 4.85 23.69
N ARG A 142 16.41 5.59 24.56
CA ARG A 142 15.15 6.27 24.24
C ARG A 142 15.29 7.76 24.52
N TYR A 143 14.96 8.58 23.53
CA TYR A 143 14.93 10.04 23.64
C TYR A 143 13.52 10.57 23.37
N SER A 144 12.91 11.23 24.35
CA SER A 144 11.63 11.92 24.18
C SER A 144 11.82 13.18 23.34
N VAL A 145 11.04 13.31 22.26
CA VAL A 145 11.16 14.39 21.30
C VAL A 145 10.32 15.60 21.76
N PRO A 146 10.93 16.75 22.09
CA PRO A 146 10.21 17.88 22.67
C PRO A 146 9.43 18.72 21.65
N SER A 147 9.78 18.63 20.36
CA SER A 147 9.17 19.45 19.31
C SER A 147 9.14 18.70 17.98
N THR A 148 8.23 19.12 17.08
CA THR A 148 8.20 18.59 15.72
C THR A 148 9.48 18.96 14.97
N GLY A 149 10.12 17.99 14.32
CA GLY A 149 11.35 18.24 13.57
C GLY A 149 11.88 17.00 12.86
N GLU A 150 12.94 17.20 12.06
CA GLU A 150 13.69 16.09 11.48
C GLU A 150 14.86 15.73 12.38
N TYR A 151 14.89 14.48 12.82
CA TYR A 151 15.89 13.95 13.73
C TYR A 151 16.67 12.86 13.03
N CYS A 152 17.96 12.80 13.30
CA CYS A 152 18.86 11.84 12.73
C CYS A 152 19.50 10.99 13.82
N ALA A 153 19.67 9.71 13.50
CA ALA A 153 20.45 8.78 14.29
C ALA A 153 21.72 8.41 13.50
N LEU A 154 22.87 8.63 14.12
CA LEU A 154 24.17 8.16 13.65
C LEU A 154 24.49 6.87 14.39
N MET A 155 24.85 5.83 13.64
CA MET A 155 25.29 4.54 14.19
C MET A 155 26.63 4.13 13.64
N THR A 156 27.56 3.83 14.53
CA THR A 156 28.86 3.25 14.18
C THR A 156 28.98 1.89 14.85
N LEU A 157 29.08 0.83 14.03
CA LEU A 157 29.34 -0.52 14.53
C LEU A 157 30.84 -0.71 14.68
N ASN A 158 31.36 -0.85 15.90
CA ASN A 158 32.76 -1.20 16.08
C ASN A 158 32.89 -2.70 16.31
N LEU A 159 33.76 -3.32 15.52
CA LEU A 159 34.16 -4.71 15.69
C LEU A 159 35.64 -4.79 16.00
N ASN A 160 36.00 -5.58 17.01
CA ASN A 160 37.39 -5.88 17.34
C ASN A 160 38.13 -6.68 16.25
N THR A 161 37.40 -7.27 15.29
CA THR A 161 37.92 -8.14 14.24
C THR A 161 37.44 -7.66 12.87
N LYS A 162 38.38 -7.56 11.91
CA LYS A 162 38.03 -7.25 10.52
C LYS A 162 37.34 -8.46 9.89
N VAL A 163 36.04 -8.35 9.71
CA VAL A 163 35.21 -9.34 9.01
C VAL A 163 34.47 -8.58 7.91
N ASP A 164 35.10 -8.43 6.74
CA ASP A 164 34.68 -7.50 5.67
C ASP A 164 33.33 -7.88 4.98
N ASP A 165 32.75 -9.02 5.37
CA ASP A 165 31.46 -9.57 4.92
C ASP A 165 30.41 -9.73 6.06
N ALA A 166 30.67 -9.16 7.26
CA ALA A 166 29.72 -9.10 8.38
C ALA A 166 28.79 -7.89 8.34
N TYR A 167 27.60 -8.01 8.94
CA TYR A 167 26.68 -6.90 9.17
C TYR A 167 25.87 -7.09 10.45
N MET A 168 25.45 -5.98 11.05
CA MET A 168 24.48 -5.96 12.14
C MET A 168 23.18 -5.32 11.66
N ILE A 169 22.05 -5.87 12.13
CA ILE A 169 20.73 -5.30 11.90
C ILE A 169 20.32 -4.52 13.15
N THR A 170 20.26 -3.21 13.01
CA THR A 170 19.70 -2.32 14.03
C THR A 170 18.33 -1.84 13.61
N VAL A 171 17.45 -1.69 14.59
CA VAL A 171 16.10 -1.16 14.38
C VAL A 171 16.00 0.14 15.14
N PHE A 172 15.69 1.20 14.39
CA PHE A 172 15.18 2.43 14.97
C PHE A 172 13.67 2.39 14.99
N ASP A 173 13.12 2.97 16.04
CA ASP A 173 11.71 3.28 16.15
C ASP A 173 11.56 4.78 16.35
N TYR A 174 11.00 5.46 15.35
CA TYR A 174 10.68 6.88 15.36
C TYR A 174 9.19 7.03 15.60
N ARG A 175 8.78 7.00 16.87
CA ARG A 175 7.38 7.03 17.23
C ARG A 175 6.81 8.43 17.10
N GLN A 176 5.72 8.54 16.34
CA GLN A 176 5.03 9.80 16.05
C GLN A 176 4.03 10.13 17.16
N SER A 177 3.67 11.41 17.31
CA SER A 177 2.59 11.82 18.21
C SER A 177 1.23 11.16 17.90
N HIS A 178 1.04 10.77 16.64
CA HIS A 178 -0.18 10.13 16.17
C HIS A 178 -0.23 8.61 16.39
N GLY A 179 0.91 7.98 16.69
CA GLY A 179 1.04 6.54 16.87
C GLY A 179 2.25 5.97 16.15
N GLU A 180 2.15 4.71 15.77
CA GLU A 180 3.22 3.91 15.18
C GLU A 180 3.33 4.07 13.66
N LEU A 181 2.30 4.59 12.98
CA LEU A 181 2.34 4.76 11.53
C LEU A 181 3.31 5.87 11.12
N GLU A 182 3.95 5.67 9.97
CA GLU A 182 4.68 6.74 9.30
C GLU A 182 3.72 7.85 8.82
N GLY A 183 4.25 9.06 8.62
CA GLY A 183 3.44 10.23 8.28
C GLY A 183 2.64 10.09 6.97
N GLU A 184 3.12 9.30 6.00
CA GLU A 184 2.33 8.97 4.80
C GLU A 184 1.22 7.98 5.10
N ASP A 185 1.52 6.85 5.73
CA ASP A 185 0.51 5.84 6.10
C ASP A 185 -0.59 6.41 6.98
N HIS A 186 -0.23 7.30 7.91
CA HIS A 186 -1.19 8.02 8.73
C HIS A 186 -2.13 8.90 7.88
N LYS A 187 -1.62 9.59 6.84
CA LYS A 187 -2.50 10.33 5.89
C LYS A 187 -3.40 9.38 5.11
N HIS A 188 -2.87 8.23 4.66
CA HIS A 188 -3.63 7.22 3.94
C HIS A 188 -4.79 6.66 4.77
N MET A 189 -4.57 6.45 6.08
CA MET A 189 -5.63 6.04 7.00
C MET A 189 -6.82 6.99 6.96
N TYR A 190 -6.62 8.31 7.03
CA TYR A 190 -7.71 9.29 6.94
C TYR A 190 -8.36 9.33 5.55
N ILE A 191 -7.54 9.25 4.50
CA ILE A 191 -8.04 9.18 3.12
C ILE A 191 -8.97 7.98 2.96
N TYR A 192 -8.58 6.81 3.47
CA TYR A 192 -9.40 5.60 3.39
C TYR A 192 -10.68 5.70 4.21
N VAL A 193 -10.64 6.26 5.42
CA VAL A 193 -11.86 6.51 6.21
C VAL A 193 -12.82 7.44 5.48
N PHE A 194 -12.30 8.56 4.94
CA PHE A 194 -13.10 9.52 4.20
C PHE A 194 -13.69 8.90 2.93
N SER A 195 -12.86 8.23 2.12
CA SER A 195 -13.30 7.52 0.91
C SER A 195 -14.38 6.49 1.24
N SER A 196 -14.17 5.66 2.28
CA SER A 196 -15.14 4.68 2.72
C SER A 196 -16.51 5.32 3.02
N PHE A 197 -16.52 6.42 3.76
CA PHE A 197 -17.73 7.16 4.09
C PHE A 197 -18.44 7.71 2.85
N VAL A 198 -17.69 8.32 1.92
CA VAL A 198 -18.30 8.86 0.70
C VAL A 198 -18.90 7.77 -0.18
N TYR A 199 -18.22 6.63 -0.34
CA TYR A 199 -18.75 5.49 -1.07
C TYR A 199 -19.97 4.88 -0.38
N PHE A 200 -19.98 4.81 0.96
CA PHE A 200 -21.12 4.30 1.72
C PHE A 200 -22.36 5.18 1.54
N VAL A 201 -22.21 6.50 1.77
CA VAL A 201 -23.31 7.47 1.60
C VAL A 201 -23.76 7.50 0.14
N GLY A 202 -22.81 7.48 -0.81
CA GLY A 202 -23.11 7.39 -2.24
C GLY A 202 -23.92 6.15 -2.58
N SER A 203 -23.56 4.99 -2.02
CA SER A 203 -24.31 3.74 -2.20
C SER A 203 -25.72 3.82 -1.63
N ALA A 204 -25.88 4.37 -0.41
CA ALA A 204 -27.19 4.54 0.22
C ALA A 204 -28.11 5.50 -0.57
N LEU A 205 -27.57 6.64 -1.01
CA LEU A 205 -28.29 7.61 -1.85
C LEU A 205 -28.65 7.00 -3.21
N TYR A 206 -27.72 6.26 -3.82
CA TYR A 206 -27.96 5.58 -5.09
C TYR A 206 -29.04 4.50 -4.94
N PHE A 207 -29.00 3.71 -3.87
CA PHE A 207 -30.02 2.70 -3.58
C PHE A 207 -31.40 3.34 -3.43
N TYR A 208 -31.50 4.41 -2.62
CA TYR A 208 -32.73 5.17 -2.45
C TYR A 208 -33.26 5.69 -3.79
N TYR A 209 -32.41 6.31 -4.62
CA TYR A 209 -32.84 6.85 -5.91
C TYR A 209 -33.20 5.77 -6.95
N ALA A 210 -32.38 4.73 -7.08
CA ALA A 210 -32.47 3.76 -8.16
C ALA A 210 -33.56 2.69 -7.94
N PHE A 211 -33.87 2.37 -6.66
CA PHE A 211 -34.82 1.33 -6.29
C PHE A 211 -36.07 1.89 -5.60
N LEU A 212 -35.93 2.71 -4.56
CA LEU A 212 -37.08 3.20 -3.77
C LEU A 212 -37.81 4.39 -4.40
N GLY A 213 -37.09 5.34 -5.00
CA GLY A 213 -37.69 6.52 -5.62
C GLY A 213 -38.59 6.22 -6.82
N ARG A 214 -38.47 5.02 -7.40
CA ARG A 214 -39.24 4.59 -8.58
C ARG A 214 -40.55 3.90 -8.23
N GLU A 215 -40.68 3.34 -7.04
CA GLU A 215 -41.93 2.73 -6.56
C GLU A 215 -43.06 3.77 -6.47
N ASN A 216 -42.72 5.03 -6.18
CA ASN A 216 -43.68 6.14 -6.09
C ASN A 216 -44.12 6.71 -7.45
N THR A 217 -43.56 6.25 -8.57
CA THR A 217 -43.85 6.80 -9.92
C THR A 217 -44.30 5.76 -10.95
N ALA A 218 -44.31 4.47 -10.60
CA ALA A 218 -44.61 3.39 -11.55
C ALA A 218 -46.05 2.87 -11.41
N ASN A 219 -47.03 3.61 -11.96
CA ASN A 219 -48.40 3.13 -12.19
C ASN A 219 -48.61 2.49 -13.57
N ASP A 220 -47.60 2.47 -14.44
CA ASP A 220 -47.72 1.91 -15.79
C ASP A 220 -47.19 0.46 -15.85
N ARG A 221 -48.09 -0.47 -16.18
CA ARG A 221 -47.76 -1.88 -16.42
C ARG A 221 -46.89 -2.00 -17.69
N PRO A 222 -45.68 -2.57 -17.61
CA PRO A 222 -44.79 -2.64 -18.77
C PRO A 222 -45.21 -3.72 -19.77
N ALA A 223 -45.15 -3.37 -21.06
CA ALA A 223 -45.41 -4.26 -22.19
C ALA A 223 -44.33 -5.36 -22.30
N ILE A 224 -44.63 -6.47 -22.99
CA ILE A 224 -43.79 -7.69 -22.95
C ILE A 224 -42.33 -7.44 -23.35
N GLY A 225 -42.07 -6.55 -24.32
CA GLY A 225 -40.72 -6.17 -24.72
C GLY A 225 -39.94 -5.34 -23.68
N GLU A 226 -40.63 -4.49 -22.92
CA GLU A 226 -40.02 -3.65 -21.87
C GLU A 226 -39.42 -4.48 -20.73
N LYS A 227 -39.90 -5.72 -20.52
CA LYS A 227 -39.38 -6.59 -19.45
C LYS A 227 -37.88 -6.89 -19.60
N ARG A 228 -37.39 -7.10 -20.83
CA ARG A 228 -35.97 -7.45 -21.07
C ARG A 228 -35.04 -6.26 -20.86
N THR A 229 -35.41 -5.09 -21.38
CA THR A 229 -34.66 -3.85 -21.16
C THR A 229 -34.76 -3.36 -19.71
N GLN A 230 -35.89 -3.59 -19.04
CA GLN A 230 -36.05 -3.31 -17.61
C GLN A 230 -35.18 -4.21 -16.75
N GLN A 231 -35.06 -5.50 -17.09
CA GLN A 231 -34.16 -6.44 -16.40
C GLN A 231 -32.69 -6.05 -16.58
N GLN A 232 -32.24 -5.75 -17.81
CA GLN A 232 -30.87 -5.30 -18.09
C GLN A 232 -30.53 -3.99 -17.34
N ASN A 233 -31.47 -3.04 -17.31
CA ASN A 233 -31.29 -1.81 -16.55
C ASN A 233 -31.24 -2.06 -15.03
N GLY A 234 -32.01 -3.02 -14.51
CA GLY A 234 -31.94 -3.46 -13.12
C GLY A 234 -30.58 -4.07 -12.77
N GLU A 235 -30.05 -4.90 -13.67
CA GLU A 235 -28.73 -5.52 -13.50
C GLU A 235 -27.60 -4.48 -13.48
N ILE A 236 -27.63 -3.49 -14.37
CA ILE A 236 -26.65 -2.38 -14.37
C ILE A 236 -26.71 -1.61 -13.04
N ARG A 237 -27.92 -1.30 -12.55
CA ARG A 237 -28.10 -0.59 -11.28
C ARG A 237 -27.54 -1.39 -10.11
N LEU A 238 -27.82 -2.68 -10.07
CA LEU A 238 -27.29 -3.56 -9.03
C LEU A 238 -25.76 -3.60 -9.05
N ARG A 239 -25.14 -3.72 -10.24
CA ARG A 239 -23.69 -3.71 -10.39
C ARG A 239 -23.08 -2.39 -9.90
N ILE A 240 -23.66 -1.23 -10.25
CA ILE A 240 -23.18 0.07 -9.73
C ILE A 240 -23.27 0.13 -8.20
N MET A 241 -24.38 -0.32 -7.63
CA MET A 241 -24.56 -0.35 -6.17
C MET A 241 -23.53 -1.25 -5.48
N VAL A 242 -23.31 -2.46 -6.01
CA VAL A 242 -22.31 -3.41 -5.48
C VAL A 242 -20.91 -2.82 -5.60
N TYR A 243 -20.60 -2.08 -6.67
CA TYR A 243 -19.32 -1.39 -6.79
C TYR A 243 -19.14 -0.34 -5.69
N LEU A 244 -20.13 0.54 -5.49
CA LEU A 244 -20.04 1.59 -4.47
C LEU A 244 -19.91 1.00 -3.07
N LEU A 245 -20.72 -0.01 -2.73
CA LEU A 245 -20.66 -0.68 -1.44
C LEU A 245 -19.33 -1.44 -1.27
N GLY A 246 -18.90 -2.17 -2.29
CA GLY A 246 -17.64 -2.92 -2.26
C GLY A 246 -16.43 -2.00 -2.07
N SER A 247 -16.35 -0.88 -2.80
CA SER A 247 -15.32 0.15 -2.60
C SER A 247 -15.33 0.65 -1.16
N SER A 248 -16.51 0.96 -0.61
CA SER A 248 -16.62 1.42 0.79
C SER A 248 -16.03 0.42 1.78
N LEU A 249 -16.33 -0.88 1.60
CA LEU A 249 -15.85 -1.96 2.46
C LEU A 249 -14.34 -2.19 2.32
N VAL A 250 -13.79 -2.12 1.10
CA VAL A 250 -12.34 -2.22 0.85
C VAL A 250 -11.62 -1.10 1.59
N TYR A 251 -12.03 0.16 1.37
CA TYR A 251 -11.42 1.30 2.06
C TYR A 251 -11.57 1.23 3.58
N LEU A 252 -12.72 0.78 4.09
CA LEU A 252 -12.91 0.60 5.52
C LEU A 252 -11.97 -0.46 6.09
N SER A 253 -11.82 -1.58 5.39
CA SER A 253 -10.91 -2.66 5.78
C SER A 253 -9.46 -2.19 5.82
N SER A 254 -9.01 -1.47 4.79
CA SER A 254 -7.67 -0.85 4.75
C SER A 254 -7.46 0.17 5.86
N ALA A 255 -8.47 1.01 6.16
CA ALA A 255 -8.40 1.95 7.27
C ALA A 255 -8.31 1.23 8.62
N CYS A 256 -9.08 0.16 8.83
CA CYS A 256 -9.02 -0.65 10.05
C CYS A 256 -7.66 -1.32 10.23
N HIS A 257 -7.07 -1.83 9.14
CA HIS A 257 -5.74 -2.42 9.17
C HIS A 257 -4.67 -1.38 9.54
N LEU A 258 -4.67 -0.21 8.89
CA LEU A 258 -3.77 0.90 9.25
C LEU A 258 -3.99 1.37 10.69
N TYR A 259 -5.24 1.45 11.16
CA TYR A 259 -5.53 1.81 12.55
C TYR A 259 -4.95 0.81 13.55
N LEU A 260 -5.04 -0.50 13.27
CA LEU A 260 -4.41 -1.51 14.13
C LEU A 260 -2.89 -1.40 14.10
N LEU A 261 -2.28 -1.22 12.93
CA LEU A 261 -0.85 -0.99 12.81
C LEU A 261 -0.41 0.26 13.58
N ASN A 262 -1.20 1.34 13.54
CA ASN A 262 -0.95 2.56 14.28
C ASN A 262 -0.93 2.34 15.80
N ARG A 263 -1.69 1.36 16.29
CA ARG A 263 -1.89 1.08 17.73
C ARG A 263 -0.89 0.08 18.28
N ASP A 264 -0.75 -1.02 17.59
CA ASP A 264 0.01 -2.15 18.11
C ASP A 264 1.48 -2.07 17.64
N GLY A 265 1.76 -1.28 16.60
CA GLY A 265 3.07 -1.17 15.97
C GLY A 265 3.31 -2.34 15.03
N TYR A 266 4.05 -2.08 13.96
CA TYR A 266 4.35 -3.05 12.90
C TYR A 266 5.17 -4.29 13.35
N LEU A 267 5.78 -4.21 14.54
CA LEU A 267 6.63 -5.25 15.12
C LEU A 267 5.88 -6.17 16.07
N ASN A 268 4.72 -5.74 16.59
CA ASN A 268 3.87 -6.54 17.46
C ASN A 268 2.58 -6.94 16.73
N ILE A 269 2.70 -7.32 15.45
CA ILE A 269 1.55 -7.84 14.71
C ILE A 269 1.16 -9.17 15.36
N SER A 270 0.08 -9.13 16.13
CA SER A 270 -0.55 -10.34 16.65
C SER A 270 -1.16 -11.14 15.52
N PHE A 271 -1.46 -12.43 15.75
CA PHE A 271 -2.23 -13.25 14.81
C PHE A 271 -3.52 -12.57 14.29
N LYS A 272 -4.13 -11.69 15.11
CA LYS A 272 -5.30 -10.90 14.70
C LYS A 272 -4.96 -9.84 13.65
N GLY A 273 -3.78 -9.22 13.77
CA GLY A 273 -3.26 -8.27 12.80
C GLY A 273 -2.94 -8.96 11.47
N ASP A 274 -2.27 -10.11 11.51
CA ASP A 274 -1.98 -10.92 10.32
C ASP A 274 -3.29 -11.36 9.63
N LEU A 275 -4.27 -11.85 10.40
CA LEU A 275 -5.57 -12.24 9.85
C LEU A 275 -6.30 -11.05 9.21
N LEU A 276 -6.24 -9.86 9.83
CA LEU A 276 -6.86 -8.67 9.27
C LEU A 276 -6.13 -8.22 7.99
N GLU A 277 -4.81 -8.22 7.98
CA GLU A 277 -4.00 -7.90 6.79
C GLU A 277 -4.37 -8.82 5.63
N PHE A 278 -4.37 -10.13 5.87
CA PHE A 278 -4.77 -11.11 4.86
C PHE A 278 -6.21 -10.88 4.37
N ALA A 279 -7.14 -10.60 5.29
CA ALA A 279 -8.52 -10.31 4.93
C ALA A 279 -8.66 -9.03 4.10
N THR A 280 -7.91 -7.98 4.43
CA THR A 280 -7.87 -6.71 3.70
C THR A 280 -7.31 -6.90 2.28
N LEU A 281 -6.19 -7.62 2.16
CA LEU A 281 -5.58 -7.94 0.87
C LEU A 281 -6.50 -8.81 0.02
N SER A 282 -7.00 -9.91 0.58
CA SER A 282 -7.94 -10.82 -0.10
C SER A 282 -9.22 -10.12 -0.56
N LEU A 283 -9.77 -9.23 0.27
CA LEU A 283 -10.97 -8.44 -0.08
C LEU A 283 -10.66 -7.47 -1.23
N SER A 284 -9.48 -6.84 -1.23
CA SER A 284 -9.03 -5.96 -2.30
C SER A 284 -8.85 -6.73 -3.60
N THR A 285 -8.21 -7.90 -3.55
CA THR A 285 -8.04 -8.81 -4.69
C THR A 285 -9.39 -9.28 -5.25
N LEU A 286 -10.31 -9.71 -4.37
CA LEU A 286 -11.67 -10.10 -4.77
C LEU A 286 -12.40 -8.95 -5.47
N PHE A 287 -12.36 -7.75 -4.88
CA PHE A 287 -13.03 -6.58 -5.43
C PHE A 287 -12.43 -6.15 -6.77
N PHE A 288 -11.10 -6.18 -6.89
CA PHE A 288 -10.39 -5.91 -8.14
C PHE A 288 -10.81 -6.91 -9.25
N CYS A 289 -10.80 -8.21 -8.95
CA CYS A 289 -11.20 -9.25 -9.89
C CYS A 289 -12.66 -9.09 -10.31
N TRP A 290 -13.55 -8.74 -9.37
CA TRP A 290 -14.94 -8.44 -9.66
C TRP A 290 -15.07 -7.19 -10.55
N ALA A 291 -14.35 -6.10 -10.28
CA ALA A 291 -14.37 -4.90 -11.10
C ALA A 291 -13.84 -5.18 -12.52
N LEU A 292 -12.74 -5.93 -12.64
CA LEU A 292 -12.16 -6.37 -13.91
C LEU A 292 -13.15 -7.20 -14.73
N TYR A 293 -13.83 -8.15 -14.09
CA TYR A 293 -14.88 -8.95 -14.75
C TYR A 293 -16.00 -8.06 -15.31
N ASN A 294 -16.49 -7.12 -14.50
CA ASN A 294 -17.54 -6.20 -14.92
C ASN A 294 -17.08 -5.29 -16.07
N LEU A 295 -15.82 -4.84 -16.03
CA LEU A 295 -15.22 -4.04 -17.10
C LEU A 295 -15.16 -4.83 -18.41
N LEU A 296 -14.66 -6.08 -18.37
CA LEU A 296 -14.59 -6.94 -19.55
C LEU A 296 -15.99 -7.23 -20.12
N LEU A 297 -16.97 -7.51 -19.25
CA LEU A 297 -18.38 -7.68 -19.67
C LEU A 297 -18.92 -6.41 -20.32
N MET A 298 -18.67 -5.24 -19.73
CA MET A 298 -19.09 -3.97 -20.30
C MET A 298 -18.44 -3.74 -21.66
N SER A 299 -17.12 -3.90 -21.77
CA SER A 299 -16.35 -3.77 -23.00
C SER A 299 -16.84 -4.70 -24.12
N SER A 300 -17.27 -5.92 -23.78
CA SER A 300 -17.87 -6.86 -24.74
C SER A 300 -19.26 -6.46 -25.24
N GLY A 301 -19.86 -5.42 -24.67
CA GLY A 301 -21.22 -5.00 -25.01
C GLY A 301 -22.30 -5.96 -24.52
N TYR A 302 -22.01 -6.85 -23.56
CA TYR A 302 -22.92 -7.89 -23.04
C TYR A 302 -24.32 -7.35 -22.67
N LEU A 303 -24.39 -6.11 -22.16
CA LEU A 303 -25.64 -5.46 -21.75
C LEU A 303 -26.26 -4.57 -22.83
N LEU A 304 -25.54 -4.28 -23.92
CA LEU A 304 -25.92 -3.33 -24.96
C LEU A 304 -26.26 -4.00 -26.30
N MET A 305 -25.69 -5.18 -26.56
CA MET A 305 -25.86 -5.99 -27.76
C MET A 305 -26.79 -7.17 -27.43
N SER A 306 -27.88 -7.34 -28.18
CA SER A 306 -28.82 -8.46 -28.00
C SER A 306 -28.38 -9.76 -28.66
N GLY A 307 -27.17 -9.80 -29.23
CA GLY A 307 -26.61 -10.95 -29.93
C GLY A 307 -26.03 -11.99 -28.98
N SER A 308 -26.20 -13.27 -29.32
CA SER A 308 -25.59 -14.42 -28.62
C SER A 308 -24.07 -14.46 -28.85
N GLU A 309 -23.34 -13.40 -28.48
CA GLU A 309 -21.89 -13.40 -28.59
C GLU A 309 -21.30 -14.47 -27.65
N GLY A 310 -20.83 -15.53 -28.29
CA GLY A 310 -19.88 -16.55 -27.86
C GLY A 310 -19.90 -16.94 -26.39
N GLN A 311 -20.49 -18.09 -26.08
CA GLN A 311 -20.22 -18.82 -24.84
C GLN A 311 -18.71 -18.90 -24.54
N HIS A 312 -17.87 -19.03 -25.57
CA HIS A 312 -16.41 -18.99 -25.50
C HIS A 312 -15.84 -17.67 -24.93
N LEU A 313 -16.41 -16.52 -25.30
CA LEU A 313 -15.96 -15.21 -24.82
C LEU A 313 -16.25 -15.04 -23.32
N SER A 314 -17.45 -15.46 -22.88
CA SER A 314 -17.79 -15.46 -21.45
C SER A 314 -16.90 -16.42 -20.65
N TRP A 315 -16.62 -17.61 -21.20
CA TRP A 315 -15.67 -18.56 -20.58
C TRP A 315 -14.27 -17.98 -20.47
N PHE A 316 -13.76 -17.32 -21.51
CA PHE A 316 -12.46 -16.66 -21.48
C PHE A 316 -12.40 -15.59 -20.39
N MET A 317 -13.39 -14.69 -20.31
CA MET A 317 -13.44 -13.67 -19.25
C MET A 317 -13.46 -14.27 -17.85
N LYS A 318 -14.23 -15.35 -17.64
CA LYS A 318 -14.28 -16.06 -16.35
C LYS A 318 -12.94 -16.69 -16.00
N LEU A 319 -12.29 -17.35 -16.97
CA LEU A 319 -11.00 -17.99 -16.77
C LEU A 319 -9.96 -16.95 -16.33
N MET A 320 -9.87 -15.82 -17.06
CA MET A 320 -8.96 -14.71 -16.73
C MET A 320 -9.20 -14.19 -15.30
N VAL A 321 -10.46 -13.96 -14.92
CA VAL A 321 -10.77 -13.45 -13.58
C VAL A 321 -10.41 -14.47 -12.49
N ILE A 322 -10.62 -15.76 -12.74
CA ILE A 322 -10.26 -16.83 -11.80
C ILE A 322 -8.73 -16.95 -11.68
N THR A 323 -7.98 -16.88 -12.78
CA THR A 323 -6.51 -16.94 -12.75
C THR A 323 -5.92 -15.74 -12.04
N THR A 324 -6.42 -14.53 -12.33
CA THR A 324 -6.02 -13.29 -11.63
C THR A 324 -6.33 -13.39 -10.13
N PHE A 325 -7.50 -13.92 -9.77
CA PHE A 325 -7.91 -14.06 -8.37
C PHE A 325 -7.02 -15.04 -7.61
N ILE A 326 -6.76 -16.22 -8.18
CA ILE A 326 -5.88 -17.22 -7.56
C ILE A 326 -4.45 -16.67 -7.44
N GLY A 327 -3.93 -16.03 -8.50
CA GLY A 327 -2.60 -15.42 -8.47
C GLY A 327 -2.48 -14.32 -7.41
N GLY A 328 -3.50 -13.45 -7.32
CA GLY A 328 -3.58 -12.41 -6.29
C GLY A 328 -3.60 -13.00 -4.88
N LEU A 329 -4.42 -14.02 -4.60
CA LEU A 329 -4.46 -14.67 -3.29
C LEU A 329 -3.13 -15.34 -2.91
N ILE A 330 -2.40 -15.91 -3.88
CA ILE A 330 -1.07 -16.47 -3.64
C ILE A 330 -0.09 -15.36 -3.27
N LEU A 331 -0.15 -14.20 -3.93
CA LEU A 331 0.65 -13.03 -3.57
C LEU A 331 0.29 -12.48 -2.19
N ASP A 332 -1.01 -12.37 -1.87
CA ASP A 332 -1.52 -11.88 -0.59
C ASP A 332 -1.11 -12.80 0.56
N TYR A 333 -1.15 -14.12 0.35
CA TYR A 333 -0.62 -15.08 1.32
C TYR A 333 0.89 -14.95 1.48
N ARG A 334 1.61 -14.69 0.38
CA ARG A 334 3.06 -14.53 0.39
C ARG A 334 3.51 -13.24 1.07
N SER A 335 2.78 -12.13 0.96
CA SER A 335 3.10 -10.89 1.68
C SER A 335 2.96 -11.09 3.20
N LEU A 336 2.00 -11.91 3.62
CA LEU A 336 1.79 -12.27 5.02
C LEU A 336 2.85 -13.22 5.57
N SER A 337 3.30 -14.17 4.76
CA SER A 337 4.31 -15.15 5.12
C SER A 337 5.69 -14.48 5.19
N ARG A 338 5.94 -13.72 6.27
CA ARG A 338 7.25 -13.14 6.64
C ARG A 338 8.36 -14.20 6.76
N GLU A 339 8.03 -15.50 6.73
CA GLU A 339 8.98 -16.60 6.60
C GLU A 339 9.45 -16.80 5.15
N ARG A 340 10.75 -16.51 4.93
CA ARG A 340 11.42 -16.46 3.62
C ARG A 340 11.66 -17.84 2.96
N ASN A 341 10.90 -18.86 3.34
CA ASN A 341 11.03 -20.21 2.78
C ASN A 341 10.34 -20.35 1.40
N PHE A 342 9.60 -19.34 0.96
CA PHE A 342 9.11 -19.29 -0.41
C PHE A 342 10.21 -18.76 -1.34
N HIS A 343 10.61 -19.56 -2.33
CA HIS A 343 11.63 -19.19 -3.31
C HIS A 343 11.32 -17.80 -3.92
N PRO A 344 12.23 -16.81 -3.80
CA PRO A 344 12.00 -15.45 -4.33
C PRO A 344 11.72 -15.47 -5.84
N GLU A 345 12.36 -16.38 -6.57
CA GLU A 345 12.14 -16.60 -8.00
C GLU A 345 10.69 -16.90 -8.36
N PHE A 346 9.95 -17.63 -7.52
CA PHE A 346 8.53 -17.90 -7.75
C PHE A 346 7.68 -16.63 -7.54
N SER A 347 8.09 -15.73 -6.63
CA SER A 347 7.43 -14.44 -6.39
C SER A 347 7.46 -13.60 -7.65
N ASP A 348 8.66 -13.45 -8.19
CA ASP A 348 8.95 -12.56 -9.29
C ASP A 348 8.30 -13.09 -10.55
N THR A 349 8.40 -14.41 -10.77
CA THR A 349 7.74 -15.10 -11.88
C THR A 349 6.22 -14.94 -11.83
N LEU A 350 5.59 -15.13 -10.66
CA LEU A 350 4.13 -14.97 -10.52
C LEU A 350 3.71 -13.51 -10.73
N GLY A 351 4.49 -12.55 -10.22
CA GLY A 351 4.27 -11.13 -10.46
C GLY A 351 4.35 -10.76 -11.94
N GLU A 352 5.35 -11.28 -12.66
CA GLU A 352 5.48 -11.11 -14.12
C GLU A 352 4.28 -11.71 -14.87
N PHE A 353 3.82 -12.91 -14.47
CA PHE A 353 2.64 -13.53 -15.05
C PHE A 353 1.38 -12.68 -14.86
N LEU A 354 1.16 -12.12 -13.66
CA LEU A 354 0.02 -11.24 -13.39
C LEU A 354 0.11 -9.92 -14.19
N VAL A 355 1.30 -9.37 -14.37
CA VAL A 355 1.52 -8.18 -15.22
C VAL A 355 1.20 -8.50 -16.69
N LEU A 356 1.62 -9.66 -17.18
CA LEU A 356 1.31 -10.14 -18.52
C LEU A 356 -0.21 -10.37 -18.68
N GLU A 357 -0.84 -11.00 -17.71
CA GLU A 357 -2.29 -11.24 -17.68
C GLU A 357 -3.08 -9.93 -17.74
N TYR A 358 -2.67 -8.95 -16.94
CA TYR A 358 -3.24 -7.60 -16.96
C TYR A 358 -3.06 -6.92 -18.33
N PHE A 359 -1.90 -7.07 -18.96
CA PHE A 359 -1.65 -6.55 -20.30
C PHE A 359 -2.56 -7.21 -21.34
N VAL A 360 -2.74 -8.53 -21.28
CA VAL A 360 -3.67 -9.27 -22.14
C VAL A 360 -5.10 -8.79 -21.92
N CYS A 361 -5.55 -8.63 -20.67
CA CYS A 361 -6.86 -8.06 -20.34
C CYS A 361 -7.04 -6.66 -20.91
N PHE A 362 -6.02 -5.80 -20.83
CA PHE A 362 -6.08 -4.44 -21.35
C PHE A 362 -6.21 -4.41 -22.88
N VAL A 363 -5.36 -5.16 -23.60
CA VAL A 363 -5.40 -5.25 -25.06
C VAL A 363 -6.74 -5.82 -25.51
N PHE A 364 -7.18 -6.91 -24.87
CA PHE A 364 -8.43 -7.58 -25.21
C PHE A 364 -9.65 -6.71 -24.91
N GLY A 365 -9.70 -6.07 -23.73
CA GLY A 365 -10.76 -5.15 -23.35
C GLY A 365 -10.83 -3.93 -24.28
N THR A 366 -9.69 -3.40 -24.71
CA THR A 366 -9.63 -2.29 -25.67
C THR A 366 -10.19 -2.73 -27.03
N TYR A 367 -9.76 -3.89 -27.53
CA TYR A 367 -10.28 -4.47 -28.77
C TYR A 367 -11.80 -4.66 -28.73
N LEU A 368 -12.31 -5.29 -27.66
CA LEU A 368 -13.75 -5.49 -27.46
C LEU A 368 -14.50 -4.17 -27.41
N SER A 369 -13.94 -3.17 -26.74
CA SER A 369 -14.56 -1.85 -26.64
C SER A 369 -14.68 -1.17 -28.00
N VAL A 370 -13.61 -1.19 -28.82
CA VAL A 370 -13.66 -0.65 -30.18
C VAL A 370 -14.67 -1.41 -31.04
N LYS A 371 -14.68 -2.74 -30.96
CA LYS A 371 -15.66 -3.59 -31.67
C LYS A 371 -17.10 -3.22 -31.30
N THR A 372 -17.39 -3.12 -30.00
CA THR A 372 -18.72 -2.77 -29.48
C THR A 372 -19.12 -1.35 -29.90
N PHE A 373 -18.20 -0.39 -29.84
CA PHE A 373 -18.43 0.98 -30.29
C PHE A 373 -18.81 1.03 -31.78
N CYS A 374 -18.02 0.38 -32.64
CA CYS A 374 -18.30 0.32 -34.08
C CYS A 374 -19.65 -0.35 -34.36
N ALA A 375 -19.97 -1.44 -33.67
CA ALA A 375 -21.25 -2.13 -33.83
C ALA A 375 -22.45 -1.27 -33.40
N LEU A 376 -22.32 -0.48 -32.32
CA LEU A 376 -23.37 0.47 -31.90
C LEU A 376 -23.58 1.58 -32.94
N HIS A 377 -22.50 2.07 -33.54
CA HIS A 377 -22.56 3.07 -34.61
C HIS A 377 -23.24 2.51 -35.87
N LEU A 378 -22.89 1.29 -36.28
CA LEU A 378 -23.50 0.63 -37.43
C LEU A 378 -25.00 0.37 -37.24
N GLN A 379 -25.47 0.25 -36.00
CA GLN A 379 -26.89 0.13 -35.65
C GLN A 379 -27.62 1.49 -35.55
N GLY A 380 -26.95 2.61 -35.86
CA GLY A 380 -27.51 3.96 -35.75
C GLY A 380 -27.71 4.44 -34.31
N ARG A 381 -27.02 3.84 -33.32
CA ARG A 381 -27.15 4.15 -31.89
C ARG A 381 -26.03 5.09 -31.40
N ASP A 382 -25.74 6.15 -32.16
CA ASP A 382 -24.58 7.04 -31.95
C ASP A 382 -24.51 7.63 -30.53
N ALA A 383 -25.65 8.09 -30.00
CA ALA A 383 -25.71 8.64 -28.65
C ALA A 383 -25.36 7.59 -27.56
N THR A 384 -25.65 6.31 -27.81
CA THR A 384 -25.30 5.21 -26.90
C THR A 384 -23.83 4.82 -27.07
N ALA A 385 -23.33 4.78 -28.31
CA ALA A 385 -21.92 4.52 -28.63
C ALA A 385 -20.99 5.53 -27.93
N ASN A 386 -21.32 6.82 -28.02
CA ASN A 386 -20.54 7.89 -27.37
C ASN A 386 -20.52 7.76 -25.84
N LYS A 387 -21.66 7.46 -25.22
CA LYS A 387 -21.75 7.24 -23.76
C LYS A 387 -20.95 6.00 -23.34
N PHE A 388 -21.02 4.93 -24.13
CA PHE A 388 -20.27 3.71 -23.89
C PHE A 388 -18.76 3.98 -23.94
N MET A 389 -18.27 4.65 -24.99
CA MET A 389 -16.85 4.94 -25.13
C MET A 389 -16.34 5.86 -24.01
N ALA A 390 -17.12 6.87 -23.63
CA ALA A 390 -16.78 7.72 -22.49
C ALA A 390 -16.63 6.93 -21.19
N ALA A 391 -17.55 5.99 -20.91
CA ALA A 391 -17.49 5.16 -19.72
C ALA A 391 -16.28 4.21 -19.74
N VAL A 392 -15.98 3.61 -20.89
CA VAL A 392 -14.80 2.75 -21.08
C VAL A 392 -13.50 3.52 -20.88
N ILE A 393 -13.39 4.74 -21.43
CA ILE A 393 -12.20 5.59 -21.26
C ILE A 393 -12.01 5.93 -19.78
N ILE A 394 -13.07 6.30 -19.07
CA ILE A 394 -13.01 6.59 -17.63
C ILE A 394 -12.54 5.36 -16.86
N ALA A 395 -13.07 4.17 -17.17
CA ALA A 395 -12.68 2.94 -16.50
C ALA A 395 -11.23 2.53 -16.79
N PHE A 396 -10.75 2.64 -18.03
CA PHE A 396 -9.35 2.37 -18.35
C PHE A 396 -8.39 3.38 -17.71
N TYR A 397 -8.80 4.64 -17.63
CA TYR A 397 -8.01 5.67 -16.96
C TYR A 397 -7.86 5.37 -15.46
N GLN A 398 -8.94 4.91 -14.80
CA GLN A 398 -8.89 4.44 -13.41
C GLN A 398 -7.97 3.22 -13.24
N LEU A 399 -8.06 2.25 -14.14
CA LEU A 399 -7.20 1.06 -14.12
C LEU A 399 -5.71 1.42 -14.32
N GLY A 400 -5.41 2.37 -15.23
CA GLY A 400 -4.07 2.86 -15.49
C GLY A 400 -3.42 3.54 -14.28
N LEU A 401 -4.20 4.30 -13.51
CA LEU A 401 -3.73 4.95 -12.28
C LEU A 401 -3.48 3.94 -11.15
N MET A 402 -4.30 2.90 -11.01
CA MET A 402 -4.06 1.82 -10.02
C MET A 402 -2.68 1.18 -10.20
N LYS A 403 -2.19 1.02 -11.44
CA LYS A 403 -0.84 0.50 -11.72
C LYS A 403 0.27 1.44 -11.26
N SER A 404 0.06 2.76 -11.33
CA SER A 404 1.05 3.74 -10.89
C SER A 404 1.17 3.82 -9.36
N ALA A 405 0.16 3.33 -8.64
CA ALA A 405 0.12 3.28 -7.17
C ALA A 405 0.58 1.93 -6.60
N MET A 406 0.68 0.88 -7.42
CA MET A 406 1.22 -0.44 -7.06
C MET A 406 2.74 -0.57 -7.29
N ARG A 407 3.37 0.48 -7.84
CA ARG A 407 4.83 0.64 -7.87
C ARG A 407 5.24 1.54 -6.72
#